data_AF-A0A967RJF6-F1
#
_entry.id   AF-A0A967RJF6-F1
#
_cell.length_a   1.000
_cell.length_b   1.000
_cell.length_c   1.000
_cell.angle_alpha   90.00
_cell.angle_beta   90.00
_cell.angle_gamma   90.00
#
_symmetry.space_group_name_H-M   'P 1'
#
loop_
_entity.id
_entity.type
_entity.pdbx_description
1 polymer ?
#
loop_
_entity_poly.entity_id
_entity_poly.type
_entity_poly.pdbx_seq_one_letter_code
_entity_poly.pdbx_strand_id
1 'polypeptide(L)'
;MSKNTNMKLNALERQIGLEEAIKRYKRNISHNSDEDNAFERLAVIYRSRNQIEEEVRILKKAIAFYEHAVFAEHLESKLSMLNQFTRRLKSAQSLLSSQRNK
;
A
#
# COMPACT_ATOMS: atom_id res chain seq x y z
N MET A 1 -24.55 4.35 -0.35
CA MET A 1 -23.98 3.17 -1.06
C MET A 1 -22.48 3.10 -0.80
N SER A 2 -22.07 2.44 0.28
CA SER A 2 -20.63 2.22 0.54
C SER A 2 -20.12 1.24 -0.49
N LYS A 3 -19.21 1.68 -1.36
CA LYS A 3 -18.43 0.79 -2.25
C LYS A 3 -17.60 -0.12 -1.35
N ASN A 4 -18.20 -1.21 -0.88
CA ASN A 4 -17.50 -2.29 -0.22
C ASN A 4 -16.61 -2.91 -1.28
N THR A 5 -15.37 -2.43 -1.34
CA THR A 5 -14.37 -2.96 -2.28
C THR A 5 -13.94 -4.27 -1.63
N ASN A 6 -14.69 -5.34 -1.93
CA ASN A 6 -14.54 -6.64 -1.29
C ASN A 6 -13.12 -7.15 -1.58
N MET A 7 -12.20 -6.92 -0.64
CA MET A 7 -10.81 -7.30 -0.77
C MET A 7 -10.73 -8.82 -0.81
N LYS A 8 -10.21 -9.37 -1.90
CA LYS A 8 -9.92 -10.79 -1.99
C LYS A 8 -8.59 -11.09 -1.29
N LEU A 9 -8.61 -12.09 -0.41
CA LEU A 9 -7.39 -12.60 0.20
C LEU A 9 -6.44 -13.17 -0.87
N ASN A 10 -5.13 -13.05 -0.69
CA ASN A 10 -4.14 -13.77 -1.49
C ASN A 10 -3.81 -15.15 -0.87
N ALA A 11 -2.86 -15.90 -1.45
CA ALA A 11 -2.50 -17.23 -0.95
C ALA A 11 -1.93 -17.16 0.49
N LEU A 12 -1.01 -16.24 0.74
CA LEU A 12 -0.38 -16.04 2.05
C LEU A 12 -1.44 -15.70 3.12
N GLU A 13 -2.32 -14.74 2.85
CA GLU A 13 -3.38 -14.32 3.76
C GLU A 13 -4.37 -15.45 4.10
N ARG A 14 -4.59 -16.39 3.18
CA ARG A 14 -5.37 -17.61 3.47
C ARG A 14 -4.58 -18.62 4.30
N GLN A 15 -3.28 -18.72 4.07
CA GLN A 15 -2.41 -19.70 4.72
C GLN A 15 -2.15 -19.36 6.18
N ILE A 16 -1.78 -18.11 6.48
CA ILE A 16 -1.40 -17.68 7.84
C ILE A 16 -2.44 -16.81 8.53
N GLY A 17 -3.53 -16.47 7.83
CA GLY A 17 -4.56 -15.55 8.30
C GLY A 17 -4.24 -14.08 7.99
N LEU A 18 -5.29 -13.27 7.77
CA LEU A 18 -5.15 -11.87 7.33
C LEU A 18 -4.36 -11.02 8.34
N GLU A 19 -4.63 -11.16 9.64
CA GLU A 19 -3.95 -10.35 10.66
C GLU A 19 -2.46 -10.71 10.82
N GLU A 20 -2.11 -12.00 10.67
CA GLU A 20 -0.71 -12.41 10.70
C GLU A 20 0.03 -11.96 9.43
N ALA A 21 -0.62 -12.04 8.27
CA ALA A 21 -0.09 -11.48 7.04
C ALA A 21 0.14 -9.96 7.14
N ILE A 22 -0.78 -9.21 7.77
CA ILE A 22 -0.59 -7.76 8.03
C ILE A 22 0.67 -7.52 8.88
N LYS A 23 0.92 -8.32 9.93
CA LYS A 23 2.16 -8.19 10.73
C LYS A 23 3.40 -8.49 9.89
N ARG A 24 3.36 -9.53 9.06
CA ARG A 24 4.46 -9.88 8.14
C ARG A 24 4.75 -8.77 7.14
N TYR A 25 3.73 -8.21 6.48
CA TYR A 25 3.91 -7.07 5.57
C TYR A 25 4.51 -5.85 6.28
N LYS A 26 4.02 -5.51 7.49
CA LYS A 26 4.60 -4.42 8.30
C LYS A 26 6.06 -4.67 8.65
N ARG A 27 6.42 -5.92 8.97
CA ARG A 27 7.79 -6.33 9.25
C ARG A 27 8.68 -6.18 8.01
N ASN A 28 8.26 -6.65 6.85
CA ASN A 28 9.01 -6.51 5.60
C ASN A 28 9.34 -5.04 5.33
N ILE A 29 8.35 -4.15 5.43
CA ILE A 29 8.54 -2.71 5.25
C ILE A 29 9.50 -2.13 6.29
N SER A 30 9.43 -2.56 7.56
CA SER A 30 10.37 -2.09 8.59
C SER A 30 11.82 -2.51 8.35
N HIS A 31 12.04 -3.57 7.58
CA HIS A 31 13.35 -4.01 7.12
C HIS A 31 13.72 -3.46 5.74
N ASN A 32 13.02 -2.42 5.26
CA ASN A 32 13.20 -1.84 3.92
C ASN A 32 13.10 -2.91 2.80
N SER A 33 12.11 -3.80 2.90
CA SER A 33 11.84 -4.83 1.90
C SER A 33 10.37 -4.75 1.45
N ASP A 34 10.12 -5.04 0.16
CA ASP A 34 8.78 -5.23 -0.42
C ASP A 34 8.48 -6.71 -0.71
N GLU A 35 9.04 -7.61 0.07
CA GLU A 35 8.67 -9.03 0.04
C GLU A 35 7.16 -9.22 0.24
N ASP A 36 6.63 -10.25 -0.40
CA ASP A 36 5.20 -10.58 -0.41
C ASP A 36 4.29 -9.45 -0.92
N ASN A 37 4.85 -8.49 -1.68
CA ASN A 37 4.19 -7.27 -2.16
C ASN A 37 3.61 -6.44 -0.98
N ALA A 38 4.36 -6.36 0.12
CA ALA A 38 3.92 -5.76 1.38
C ALA A 38 3.29 -4.37 1.22
N PHE A 39 3.87 -3.49 0.40
CA PHE A 39 3.32 -2.14 0.17
C PHE A 39 1.96 -2.19 -0.52
N GLU A 40 1.83 -2.97 -1.59
CA GLU A 40 0.58 -3.12 -2.34
C GLU A 40 -0.51 -3.75 -1.45
N ARG A 41 -0.17 -4.82 -0.73
CA ARG A 41 -1.13 -5.54 0.12
C ARG A 41 -1.64 -4.66 1.25
N LEU A 42 -0.78 -3.94 1.97
CA LEU A 42 -1.23 -3.04 3.02
C LEU A 42 -2.06 -1.87 2.47
N ALA A 43 -1.71 -1.30 1.31
CA ALA A 43 -2.53 -0.25 0.69
C ALA A 43 -3.93 -0.75 0.33
N VAL A 44 -4.07 -1.98 -0.18
CA VAL A 44 -5.37 -2.61 -0.47
C VAL A 44 -6.17 -2.88 0.80
N ILE A 45 -5.52 -3.42 1.84
CA ILE A 45 -6.14 -3.72 3.14
C ILE A 45 -6.68 -2.45 3.79
N TYR A 46 -5.86 -1.40 3.87
CA TYR A 46 -6.28 -0.16 4.50
C TYR A 46 -7.39 0.54 3.71
N ARG A 47 -7.35 0.48 2.38
CA ARG A 47 -8.42 0.98 1.53
C ARG A 47 -9.74 0.25 1.76
N SER A 48 -9.73 -1.08 1.82
CA SER A 48 -10.94 -1.88 2.02
C SER A 48 -11.55 -1.69 3.41
N ARG A 49 -10.72 -1.42 4.42
CA ARG A 49 -11.14 -1.08 5.79
C ARG A 49 -11.52 0.40 5.97
N ASN A 50 -11.52 1.21 4.90
CA ASN A 50 -11.73 2.66 4.94
C ASN A 50 -10.75 3.40 5.90
N GLN A 51 -9.57 2.84 6.13
CA GLN A 51 -8.49 3.43 6.92
C GLN A 51 -7.58 4.27 6.02
N ILE A 52 -8.11 5.38 5.50
CA ILE A 52 -7.47 6.14 4.41
C ILE A 52 -6.16 6.80 4.87
N GLU A 53 -6.07 7.23 6.13
CA GLU A 53 -4.86 7.79 6.73
C GLU A 53 -3.70 6.78 6.73
N GLU A 54 -4.00 5.53 7.07
CA GLU A 54 -3.02 4.44 7.06
C GLU A 54 -2.63 4.07 5.62
N GLU A 55 -3.57 4.06 4.67
CA GLU A 55 -3.26 3.90 3.25
C GLU A 55 -2.27 4.99 2.79
N VAL A 56 -2.53 6.27 3.10
CA VAL A 56 -1.64 7.39 2.77
C VAL A 56 -0.25 7.20 3.37
N ARG A 57 -0.15 6.77 4.62
CA ARG A 57 1.14 6.52 5.29
C ARG A 57 1.95 5.43 4.56
N ILE A 58 1.32 4.32 4.20
CA ILE A 58 1.98 3.23 3.47
C ILE A 58 2.39 3.67 2.07
N LEU A 59 1.53 4.39 1.35
CA LEU A 59 1.84 4.85 -0.01
C LEU A 59 3.03 5.82 -0.03
N LYS A 60 3.16 6.72 0.95
CA LYS A 60 4.34 7.58 1.08
C LYS A 60 5.62 6.79 1.29
N LYS A 61 5.58 5.74 2.13
CA LYS A 61 6.73 4.85 2.34
C LYS A 61 7.08 4.05 1.07
N ALA A 62 6.06 3.55 0.37
CA ALA A 62 6.24 2.86 -0.89
C ALA A 62 6.92 3.77 -1.93
N ILE A 63 6.44 5.00 -2.10
CA ILE A 63 7.04 5.97 -3.02
C ILE A 63 8.51 6.21 -2.67
N ALA A 64 8.85 6.50 -1.41
CA ALA A 64 10.24 6.72 -1.02
C ALA A 64 11.14 5.49 -1.31
N PHE A 65 10.65 4.28 -1.02
CA PHE A 65 11.39 3.04 -1.31
C PHE A 65 11.61 2.84 -2.81
N TYR A 66 10.56 3.05 -3.62
CA TYR A 66 10.61 2.86 -5.07
C TYR A 66 11.34 4.00 -5.80
N GLU A 67 11.33 5.23 -5.27
CA GLU A 67 12.16 6.34 -5.75
C GLU A 67 13.64 6.04 -5.53
N HIS A 68 14.02 5.52 -4.36
CA HIS A 68 15.39 5.08 -4.12
C HIS A 68 15.81 3.99 -5.12
N ALA A 69 14.99 2.95 -5.29
CA ALA A 69 15.27 1.88 -6.24
C ALA A 69 15.42 2.40 -7.69
N VAL A 70 14.57 3.33 -8.13
CA VAL A 70 14.62 3.87 -9.51
C VAL A 70 15.79 4.84 -9.69
N PHE A 71 15.96 5.81 -8.80
CA PHE A 71 16.88 6.93 -9.01
C PHE A 71 18.28 6.71 -8.43
N ALA A 72 18.39 5.98 -7.31
CA ALA A 72 19.70 5.68 -6.70
C ALA A 72 20.28 4.36 -7.24
N GLU A 73 19.44 3.32 -7.38
CA GLU A 73 19.86 2.00 -7.85
C GLU A 73 19.65 1.78 -9.35
N HIS A 74 19.11 2.76 -10.07
CA HIS A 74 18.88 2.71 -11.53
C HIS A 74 17.97 1.54 -11.98
N LEU A 75 17.06 1.09 -11.12
CA LEU A 75 16.15 -0.03 -11.40
C LEU A 75 14.89 0.47 -12.13
N GLU A 76 15.00 0.78 -13.43
CA GLU A 76 13.86 1.25 -14.24
C GLU A 76 12.67 0.29 -14.24
N SER A 77 12.90 -1.01 -14.05
CA SER A 77 11.84 -2.02 -13.88
C SER A 77 10.86 -1.70 -12.75
N LYS A 78 11.27 -0.87 -11.78
CA LYS A 78 10.48 -0.44 -10.63
C LYS A 78 9.66 0.84 -10.89
N LEU A 79 9.88 1.53 -12.01
CA LEU A 79 9.19 2.78 -12.36
C LEU A 79 7.66 2.61 -12.47
N SER A 80 7.19 1.46 -12.96
CA SER A 80 5.75 1.18 -13.06
C SER A 80 5.07 1.18 -11.68
N MET A 81 5.72 0.57 -10.68
CA MET A 81 5.22 0.55 -9.30
C MET A 81 5.25 1.93 -8.67
N LEU A 82 6.34 2.69 -8.87
CA LEU A 82 6.42 4.09 -8.42
C LEU A 82 5.25 4.92 -8.97
N ASN A 83 5.00 4.84 -10.27
CA ASN A 83 3.90 5.54 -10.92
C ASN A 83 2.52 5.08 -10.40
N GLN A 84 2.35 3.79 -10.13
CA GLN A 84 1.14 3.25 -9.55
C GLN A 84 0.89 3.82 -8.14
N PHE A 85 1.89 3.79 -7.25
CA PHE A 85 1.78 4.30 -5.89
C PHE A 85 1.54 5.80 -5.85
N THR A 86 2.20 6.58 -6.72
CA THR A 86 1.96 8.02 -6.84
C THR A 86 0.53 8.35 -7.26
N ARG A 87 -0.03 7.64 -8.25
CA ARG A 87 -1.44 7.81 -8.63
C ARG A 87 -2.39 7.45 -7.49
N ARG A 88 -2.09 6.35 -6.79
CA ARG A 88 -2.90 5.89 -5.68
C ARG A 88 -2.87 6.85 -4.49
N LEU A 89 -1.72 7.47 -4.21
CA LEU A 89 -1.57 8.48 -3.16
C LEU A 89 -2.46 9.70 -3.44
N LYS A 90 -2.47 10.20 -4.68
CA LYS A 90 -3.36 11.31 -5.09
C LYS A 90 -4.83 10.96 -4.85
N SER A 91 -5.26 9.75 -5.20
CA SER A 91 -6.62 9.27 -4.95
C SER A 91 -6.95 9.18 -3.45
N ALA A 92 -6.04 8.63 -2.64
CA ALA A 92 -6.23 8.52 -1.19
C ALA A 92 -6.30 9.88 -0.50
N GLN A 93 -5.46 10.85 -0.89
CA GLN A 93 -5.50 12.21 -0.37
C GLN A 93 -6.79 12.94 -0.73
N SER A 94 -7.28 12.77 -1.96
CA SER A 94 -8.57 13.31 -2.39
C SER A 94 -9.71 12.79 -1.49
N LEU A 95 -9.76 11.47 -1.27
CA LEU A 95 -10.78 10.89 -0.38
C LEU A 95 -10.66 11.35 1.07
N LEU A 96 -9.44 11.45 1.60
CA LEU A 96 -9.19 11.93 2.94
C LEU A 96 -9.70 13.36 3.12
N SER A 97 -9.47 14.24 2.14
CA SER A 97 -9.99 15.61 2.17
C SER A 97 -11.52 15.65 2.13
N SER A 98 -12.16 14.80 1.31
CA SER A 98 -13.61 14.71 1.25
C SER A 98 -14.25 14.14 2.51
N GLN A 99 -13.52 13.35 3.31
CA GLN A 99 -14.00 12.84 4.60
C GLN A 99 -13.92 13.89 5.72
N ARG A 100 -12.95 14.80 5.67
CA ARG A 100 -12.77 15.87 6.68
C ARG A 100 -13.72 17.06 6.50
N ASN A 101 -14.28 17.22 5.30
CA ASN A 101 -15.20 18.31 4.96
C ASN A 101 -16.69 17.90 5.13
N LYS A 102 -16.97 16.80 5.82
CA LYS A 102 -18.31 16.32 6.18
C LYS A 102 -18.49 16.37 7.68
#